data_AF-A0ABD3ICI3-F1
#
_entry.id   AF-A0ABD3ICI3-F1
#
_cell.length_a   1.000
_cell.length_b   1.000
_cell.length_c   1.000
_cell.angle_alpha   90.00
_cell.angle_beta   90.00
_cell.angle_gamma   90.00
#
_symmetry.space_group_name_H-M   'P 1'
#
loop_
_entity.id
_entity.type
_entity.pdbx_description
1 polymer ?
#
loop_
_entity_poly.entity_id
_entity_poly.type
_entity_poly.pdbx_seq_one_letter_code
_entity_poly.pdbx_strand_id
1 'polypeptide(L)'
;MRFPLPWTRADPEDNATPSAEEANAQIPGNTSGEKPAIQPQPKSKKKGRGLLALTDKSLWPALDFMQMDNTLVKLVDLLPRKLLILDVEGLLLYAEGFMDKTSRTDCGDLISMGMKAVVRRNGVQALMSRCLELFDVALWSCCSRNTLWDYRHYLFSGEQYNKFLFRWDYNKALDTKEKWTRDNRQISLLLKPLKVVWERYPDFNARNTLLVDVNPYRASANPENTGIFPMSCRGPAWD
;
A
#
# COMPACT_ATOMS: atom_id res chain seq x y z
N MET A 1 -19.81 -12.27 22.65
CA MET A 1 -19.85 -11.14 21.69
C MET A 1 -18.92 -11.49 20.54
N ARG A 2 -19.45 -11.65 19.32
CA ARG A 2 -18.65 -11.95 18.13
C ARG A 2 -17.95 -10.65 17.69
N PHE A 3 -16.62 -10.65 17.63
CA PHE A 3 -15.89 -9.58 16.94
C PHE A 3 -16.25 -9.62 15.46
N PRO A 4 -16.45 -8.47 14.79
CA PRO A 4 -16.72 -8.45 13.36
C PRO A 4 -15.51 -9.00 12.60
N LEU A 5 -15.78 -9.71 11.51
CA LEU A 5 -14.76 -10.31 10.65
C LEU A 5 -13.94 -9.20 9.96
N PRO A 6 -12.63 -9.38 9.74
CA PRO A 6 -11.72 -8.31 9.29
C PRO A 6 -12.12 -7.60 7.98
N TRP A 7 -12.87 -8.29 7.12
CA TRP A 7 -13.24 -7.80 5.78
C TRP A 7 -14.42 -6.82 5.75
N THR A 8 -15.04 -6.47 6.88
CA THR A 8 -16.11 -5.46 6.91
C THR A 8 -15.59 -4.01 6.98
N ARG A 9 -14.29 -3.78 6.78
CA ARG A 9 -13.63 -2.45 6.90
C ARG A 9 -13.32 -1.75 5.57
N ALA A 10 -13.72 -2.30 4.41
CA ALA A 10 -13.48 -1.63 3.13
C ALA A 10 -14.19 -0.26 3.09
N ASP A 11 -13.43 0.79 2.79
CA ASP A 11 -13.93 2.17 2.75
C ASP A 11 -14.97 2.31 1.60
N PRO A 12 -16.14 2.93 1.83
CA PRO A 12 -17.17 3.09 0.79
C PRO A 12 -16.67 3.88 -0.43
N GLU A 13 -15.76 4.84 -0.21
CA GLU A 13 -15.14 5.65 -1.28
C GLU A 13 -14.24 4.83 -2.20
N ASP A 14 -13.74 3.67 -1.74
CA ASP A 14 -12.79 2.85 -2.48
C ASP A 14 -13.45 1.86 -3.44
N ASN A 15 -14.75 1.60 -3.28
CA ASN A 15 -15.53 0.70 -4.14
C ASN A 15 -16.38 1.46 -5.18
N ALA A 16 -16.35 2.79 -5.15
CA ALA A 16 -17.06 3.60 -6.11
C ALA A 16 -16.38 3.53 -7.49
N THR A 17 -17.14 3.12 -8.51
CA THR A 17 -16.75 3.29 -9.91
C THR A 17 -16.53 4.79 -10.17
N PRO A 18 -15.44 5.23 -10.83
CA PRO A 18 -15.26 6.64 -11.14
C PRO A 18 -16.45 7.17 -11.93
N SER A 19 -17.12 8.22 -11.41
CA SER A 19 -18.17 8.94 -12.14
C SER A 19 -17.52 9.91 -13.13
N ALA A 20 -18.22 10.22 -14.23
CA ALA A 20 -17.70 11.04 -15.31
C ALA A 20 -17.50 12.54 -14.97
N GLU A 21 -17.75 12.96 -13.72
CA GLU A 21 -17.82 14.38 -13.34
C GLU A 21 -16.62 14.93 -12.55
N GLU A 22 -15.63 14.12 -12.16
CA GLU A 22 -14.43 14.63 -11.45
C GLU A 22 -13.37 15.24 -12.38
N ALA A 23 -13.81 15.92 -13.44
CA ALA A 23 -12.97 16.65 -14.39
C ALA A 23 -13.31 18.14 -14.45
N ASN A 24 -13.78 18.76 -13.35
CA ASN A 24 -13.72 20.22 -13.21
C ASN A 24 -14.04 20.66 -11.78
N ALA A 25 -13.02 21.04 -11.01
CA ALA A 25 -13.24 21.83 -9.79
C ALA A 25 -12.09 22.83 -9.62
N GLN A 26 -12.38 24.04 -10.07
CA GLN A 26 -11.60 25.26 -9.86
C GLN A 26 -11.59 25.64 -8.38
N ILE A 27 -10.42 26.06 -7.90
CA ILE A 27 -10.18 26.60 -6.56
C ILE A 27 -10.83 27.98 -6.41
N PRO A 28 -11.53 28.29 -5.31
CA PRO A 28 -11.68 29.67 -4.86
C PRO A 28 -10.89 29.93 -3.56
N GLY A 29 -10.02 30.95 -3.65
CA GLY A 29 -10.04 32.14 -2.78
C GLY A 29 -9.99 31.98 -1.26
N ASN A 30 -8.84 32.39 -0.70
CA ASN A 30 -8.57 32.75 0.70
C ASN A 30 -9.62 33.68 1.33
N THR A 31 -9.99 33.43 2.60
CA THR A 31 -10.24 34.49 3.60
C THR A 31 -9.85 34.03 5.01
N SER A 32 -9.23 34.97 5.72
CA SER A 32 -8.72 34.95 7.09
C SER A 32 -9.80 34.88 8.16
N GLY A 33 -9.55 34.14 9.25
CA GLY A 33 -10.40 34.16 10.46
C GLY A 33 -9.78 33.40 11.64
N GLU A 34 -9.30 34.18 12.61
CA GLU A 34 -9.00 33.97 14.04
C GLU A 34 -9.04 32.58 14.72
N LYS A 35 -8.00 32.33 15.53
CA LYS A 35 -7.90 31.28 16.57
C LYS A 35 -8.61 31.70 17.87
N PRO A 36 -9.22 30.75 18.60
CA PRO A 36 -9.31 30.82 20.05
C PRO A 36 -8.37 29.82 20.75
N ALA A 37 -7.83 30.26 21.88
CA ALA A 37 -6.98 29.51 22.79
C ALA A 37 -7.78 28.51 23.64
N ILE A 38 -7.20 27.32 23.88
CA ILE A 38 -7.74 26.33 24.83
C ILE A 38 -6.64 26.02 25.86
N GLN A 39 -6.97 26.22 27.14
CA GLN A 39 -6.15 25.93 28.31
C GLN A 39 -6.19 24.42 28.67
N PRO A 40 -5.16 23.87 29.34
CA PRO A 40 -5.00 22.43 29.56
C PRO A 40 -5.72 21.92 30.83
N GLN A 41 -6.21 20.68 30.78
CA GLN A 41 -6.75 19.92 31.92
C GLN A 41 -6.19 18.46 31.94
N PRO A 42 -6.19 17.76 33.10
CA PRO A 42 -5.05 16.93 33.54
C PRO A 42 -5.12 15.43 33.22
N LYS A 43 -3.93 14.83 33.40
CA LYS A 43 -3.52 13.44 33.16
C LYS A 43 -4.37 12.40 33.91
N SER A 44 -4.81 11.35 33.21
CA SER A 44 -5.20 10.08 33.84
C SER A 44 -4.12 9.01 33.62
N LYS A 45 -3.58 8.48 34.72
CA LYS A 45 -2.67 7.33 34.73
C LYS A 45 -3.51 6.05 34.60
N LYS A 46 -3.35 5.27 33.52
CA LYS A 46 -3.79 3.87 33.49
C LYS A 46 -2.58 2.93 33.61
N LYS A 47 -2.51 2.26 34.76
CA LYS A 47 -1.67 1.08 34.99
C LYS A 47 -2.22 -0.06 34.13
N GLY A 48 -1.45 -0.50 33.13
CA GLY A 48 -1.63 -1.78 32.46
C GLY A 48 -0.50 -2.71 32.86
N ARG A 49 -0.75 -3.60 33.82
CA ARG A 49 0.09 -4.76 34.11
C ARG A 49 -0.05 -5.76 32.96
N GLY A 50 1.05 -6.39 32.55
CA GLY A 50 1.02 -7.65 31.82
C GLY A 50 1.55 -7.60 30.39
N LEU A 51 2.83 -7.30 30.21
CA LEU A 51 3.56 -7.70 28.99
C LEU A 51 5.05 -7.85 29.29
N LEU A 52 5.39 -8.76 30.21
CA LEU A 52 6.79 -9.09 30.54
C LEU A 52 7.13 -10.57 30.36
N ALA A 53 6.21 -11.39 29.84
CA ALA A 53 6.42 -12.84 29.76
C ALA A 53 6.83 -13.36 28.36
N LEU A 54 7.00 -12.51 27.35
CA LEU A 54 7.27 -12.96 25.96
C LEU A 54 8.67 -12.65 25.43
N THR A 55 9.56 -12.13 26.27
CA THR A 55 10.94 -11.78 25.85
C THR A 55 12.01 -12.67 26.47
N ASP A 56 11.63 -13.69 27.25
CA ASP A 56 12.58 -14.58 27.88
C ASP A 56 13.07 -15.64 26.89
N LYS A 57 14.36 -15.54 26.53
CA LYS A 57 15.04 -16.43 25.59
C LYS A 57 15.44 -17.78 26.22
N SER A 58 15.26 -17.95 27.53
CA SER A 58 15.58 -19.19 28.23
C SER A 58 14.55 -20.32 28.02
N LEU A 59 13.35 -20.00 27.50
CA LEU A 59 12.27 -20.97 27.26
C LEU A 59 12.37 -21.69 25.91
N TRP A 60 13.42 -21.45 25.12
CA TRP A 60 13.53 -21.91 23.73
C TRP A 60 14.10 -23.33 23.52
N PRO A 61 14.81 -23.99 24.46
CA PRO A 61 15.32 -25.34 24.20
C PRO A 61 14.43 -26.41 24.87
N ALA A 62 13.17 -26.55 24.42
CA ALA A 62 12.33 -27.74 24.66
C ALA A 62 11.07 -27.78 23.77
N LEU A 63 11.10 -27.20 22.57
CA LEU A 63 9.97 -27.30 21.64
C LEU A 63 10.31 -28.38 20.60
N ASP A 64 9.86 -29.60 20.87
CA ASP A 64 9.72 -30.64 19.85
C ASP A 64 8.84 -30.07 18.72
N PHE A 65 9.45 -29.90 17.55
CA PHE A 65 8.91 -29.17 16.40
C PHE A 65 7.63 -29.76 15.78
N MET A 66 7.10 -30.87 16.31
CA MET A 66 5.93 -31.58 15.77
C MET A 66 4.64 -31.44 16.61
N GLN A 67 4.61 -30.58 17.64
CA GLN A 67 3.43 -30.38 18.51
C GLN A 67 3.01 -28.90 18.68
N MET A 68 3.52 -28.00 17.84
CA MET A 68 3.44 -26.54 17.98
C MET A 68 2.27 -25.87 17.23
N ASP A 69 1.41 -26.65 16.60
CA ASP A 69 0.73 -26.23 15.38
C ASP A 69 -0.50 -25.36 15.69
N ASN A 70 -1.31 -25.76 16.67
CA ASN A 70 -2.60 -25.09 16.93
C ASN A 70 -2.52 -23.93 17.91
N THR A 71 -1.58 -23.97 18.86
CA THR A 71 -1.44 -22.91 19.89
C THR A 71 -0.71 -21.70 19.32
N LEU A 72 0.32 -21.90 18.50
CA LEU A 72 1.01 -20.81 17.82
C LEU A 72 0.14 -20.15 16.75
N VAL A 73 -0.63 -20.93 15.97
CA VAL A 73 -1.60 -20.35 15.02
C VAL A 73 -2.61 -19.46 15.74
N LYS A 74 -3.18 -19.92 16.86
CA LYS A 74 -4.09 -19.10 17.68
C LYS A 74 -3.41 -17.87 18.28
N LEU A 75 -2.14 -17.96 18.68
CA LEU A 75 -1.39 -16.81 19.22
C LEU A 75 -1.03 -15.81 18.11
N VAL A 76 -0.73 -16.28 16.89
CA VAL A 76 -0.53 -15.44 15.71
C VAL A 76 -1.81 -14.72 15.33
N ASP A 77 -2.98 -15.38 15.43
CA ASP A 77 -4.29 -14.76 15.21
C ASP A 77 -4.63 -13.68 16.25
N LEU A 78 -4.00 -13.72 17.43
CA LEU A 78 -4.15 -12.70 18.47
C LEU A 78 -3.18 -11.52 18.30
N LEU A 79 -2.15 -11.65 17.45
CA LEU A 79 -1.26 -10.55 17.14
C LEU A 79 -1.92 -9.60 16.13
N PRO A 80 -1.75 -8.27 16.29
CA PRO A 80 -2.18 -7.33 15.26
C PRO A 80 -1.52 -7.68 13.94
N ARG A 81 -2.33 -7.81 12.88
CA ARG A 81 -1.82 -7.99 11.52
C ARG A 81 -0.96 -6.80 11.14
N LYS A 82 0.07 -7.05 10.33
CA LYS A 82 0.93 -6.00 9.80
C LYS A 82 0.35 -5.52 8.47
N LEU A 83 0.56 -4.25 8.17
CA LEU A 83 0.16 -3.61 6.92
C LEU A 83 1.28 -3.71 5.89
N LEU A 84 0.94 -4.25 4.72
CA LEU A 84 1.79 -4.29 3.55
C LEU A 84 1.17 -3.40 2.46
N ILE A 85 1.85 -2.30 2.14
CA ILE A 85 1.42 -1.37 1.09
C ILE A 85 2.25 -1.64 -0.15
N LEU A 86 1.58 -1.90 -1.27
CA LEU A 86 2.22 -2.25 -2.53
C LEU A 86 2.05 -1.13 -3.54
N ASP A 87 3.15 -0.70 -4.15
CA ASP A 87 3.10 0.03 -5.41
C ASP A 87 2.56 -0.86 -6.53
N VAL A 88 2.05 -0.25 -7.60
CA VAL A 88 1.43 -1.00 -8.71
C VAL A 88 2.34 -0.98 -9.94
N GLU A 89 2.64 0.22 -10.44
CA GLU A 89 3.48 0.38 -11.63
C GLU A 89 4.95 0.12 -11.32
N GLY A 90 5.58 -0.75 -12.10
CA GLY A 90 6.94 -1.24 -11.89
C GLY A 90 7.03 -2.40 -10.90
N LEU A 91 6.12 -2.52 -9.91
CA LEU A 91 6.13 -3.63 -8.95
C LEU A 91 5.31 -4.84 -9.41
N LEU A 92 4.02 -4.64 -9.70
CA LEU A 92 3.06 -5.72 -10.04
C LEU A 92 2.81 -5.82 -11.54
N LEU A 93 2.95 -4.72 -12.26
CA LEU A 93 2.92 -4.67 -13.72
C LEU A 93 3.87 -3.62 -14.24
N TYR A 94 4.13 -3.70 -15.53
CA TYR A 94 4.79 -2.66 -16.31
C TYR A 94 3.83 -2.18 -17.40
N ALA A 95 3.76 -0.87 -17.62
CA ALA A 95 2.92 -0.28 -18.66
C ALA A 95 3.74 0.69 -19.51
N GLU A 96 3.66 0.54 -20.84
CA GLU A 96 4.36 1.38 -21.82
C GLU A 96 3.38 1.83 -22.92
N GLY A 97 3.61 3.00 -23.50
CA GLY A 97 2.79 3.46 -24.63
C GLY A 97 3.07 2.65 -25.89
N PHE A 98 2.10 2.51 -26.79
CA PHE A 98 2.18 1.71 -28.04
C PHE A 98 3.29 2.08 -29.05
N MET A 99 4.23 2.97 -28.72
CA MET A 99 5.27 3.42 -29.65
C MET A 99 6.48 2.50 -29.73
N ASP A 100 6.64 1.52 -28.83
CA ASP A 100 7.77 0.58 -28.90
C ASP A 100 7.29 -0.88 -28.78
N LYS A 101 7.21 -1.56 -29.92
CA LYS A 101 6.70 -2.94 -30.06
C LYS A 101 7.81 -3.99 -29.93
N THR A 102 8.91 -3.71 -29.24
CA THR A 102 9.88 -4.77 -28.92
C THR A 102 9.42 -5.52 -27.68
N SER A 103 8.55 -6.49 -27.92
CA SER A 103 8.00 -7.43 -26.94
C SER A 103 9.10 -8.11 -26.12
N ARG A 104 9.29 -7.67 -24.88
CA ARG A 104 10.02 -8.46 -23.87
C ARG A 104 9.00 -9.31 -23.13
N THR A 105 8.95 -10.58 -23.50
CA THR A 105 8.08 -11.63 -22.94
C THR A 105 8.59 -12.22 -21.63
N ASP A 106 9.76 -11.80 -21.16
CA ASP A 106 10.42 -12.43 -20.01
C ASP A 106 9.75 -12.09 -18.67
N CYS A 107 8.87 -11.09 -18.66
CA CYS A 107 8.30 -10.51 -17.43
C CYS A 107 6.83 -10.87 -17.19
N GLY A 108 6.11 -11.39 -18.21
CA GLY A 108 4.78 -12.00 -18.08
C GLY A 108 3.81 -11.69 -19.22
N ASP A 109 2.50 -11.77 -18.94
CA ASP A 109 1.44 -11.70 -19.95
C ASP A 109 1.27 -10.29 -20.50
N LEU A 110 1.41 -10.13 -21.82
CA LEU A 110 1.22 -8.86 -22.54
C LEU A 110 -0.25 -8.63 -22.89
N ILE A 111 -0.77 -7.45 -22.52
CA ILE A 111 -2.16 -7.05 -22.70
C ILE A 111 -2.22 -5.66 -23.33
N SER A 112 -3.11 -5.47 -24.30
CA SER A 112 -3.43 -4.15 -24.85
C SER A 112 -4.50 -3.46 -24.01
N MET A 113 -4.18 -2.31 -23.43
CA MET A 113 -5.09 -1.46 -22.66
C MET A 113 -5.14 -0.05 -23.26
N GLY A 114 -6.11 0.20 -24.15
CA GLY A 114 -6.24 1.47 -24.85
C GLY A 114 -5.00 1.79 -25.68
N MET A 115 -4.27 2.86 -25.34
CA MET A 115 -3.01 3.26 -25.98
C MET A 115 -1.75 2.71 -25.25
N LYS A 116 -1.89 1.76 -24.32
CA LYS A 116 -0.79 1.17 -23.57
C LYS A 116 -0.67 -0.34 -23.80
N ALA A 117 0.57 -0.82 -23.88
CA ALA A 117 0.96 -2.20 -23.68
C ALA A 117 1.23 -2.41 -22.19
N VAL A 118 0.55 -3.37 -21.56
CA VAL A 118 0.69 -3.68 -20.14
C VAL A 118 1.16 -5.11 -19.99
N VAL A 119 2.26 -5.29 -19.26
CA VAL A 119 2.84 -6.60 -18.94
C VAL A 119 2.63 -6.86 -17.46
N ARG A 120 1.85 -7.89 -17.14
CA ARG A 120 1.66 -8.33 -15.75
C ARG A 120 2.90 -9.07 -15.27
N ARG A 121 3.40 -8.78 -14.05
CA ARG A 121 4.52 -9.52 -13.47
C ARG A 121 4.12 -10.97 -13.19
N ASN A 122 4.98 -11.91 -13.58
CA ASN A 122 4.79 -13.33 -13.28
C ASN A 122 4.59 -13.59 -11.78
N GLY A 123 3.61 -14.45 -11.46
CA GLY A 123 3.34 -14.87 -10.09
C GLY A 123 2.55 -13.88 -9.22
N VAL A 124 2.08 -12.75 -9.76
CA VAL A 124 1.29 -11.76 -8.99
C VAL A 124 0.10 -12.39 -8.29
N GLN A 125 -0.66 -13.27 -8.96
CA GLN A 125 -1.84 -13.88 -8.35
C GLN A 125 -1.48 -14.71 -7.10
N ALA A 126 -0.45 -15.55 -7.18
CA ALA A 126 0.02 -16.36 -6.07
C ALA A 126 0.62 -15.51 -4.94
N LEU A 127 1.40 -14.48 -5.31
CA LEU A 127 1.91 -13.50 -4.36
C LEU A 127 0.78 -12.81 -3.60
N MET A 128 -0.26 -12.35 -4.30
CA MET A 128 -1.39 -11.65 -3.67
C MET A 128 -2.18 -12.55 -2.74
N SER A 129 -2.46 -13.80 -3.13
CA SER A 129 -3.09 -14.76 -2.23
C SER A 129 -2.28 -14.92 -0.94
N ARG A 130 -0.96 -15.09 -1.07
CA ARG A 130 -0.09 -15.26 0.10
C ARG A 130 0.00 -14.00 0.96
N CYS A 131 0.09 -12.82 0.34
CA CYS A 131 0.11 -11.55 1.06
C CYS A 131 -1.20 -11.32 1.82
N LEU A 132 -2.36 -11.58 1.21
CA LEU A 132 -3.67 -11.39 1.84
C LEU A 132 -3.93 -12.39 2.98
N GLU A 133 -3.31 -13.57 2.96
CA GLU A 133 -3.35 -14.50 4.10
C GLU A 133 -2.59 -13.95 5.30
N LEU A 134 -1.44 -13.30 5.08
CA LEU A 134 -0.48 -12.94 6.13
C LEU A 134 -0.59 -11.49 6.63
N PHE A 135 -0.99 -10.57 5.77
CA PHE A 135 -0.97 -9.13 6.00
C PHE A 135 -2.33 -8.50 5.73
N ASP A 136 -2.58 -7.36 6.35
CA ASP A 136 -3.54 -6.42 5.78
C ASP A 136 -2.83 -5.76 4.60
N VAL A 137 -3.37 -5.92 3.39
CA VAL A 137 -2.71 -5.48 2.17
C VAL A 137 -3.42 -4.26 1.63
N ALA A 138 -2.67 -3.27 1.17
CA ALA A 138 -3.20 -2.10 0.51
C ALA A 138 -2.44 -1.78 -0.78
N LEU A 139 -3.10 -1.13 -1.72
CA LEU A 139 -2.48 -0.59 -2.93
C LEU A 139 -2.27 0.90 -2.77
N TRP A 140 -1.10 1.39 -3.17
CA TRP A 140 -0.84 2.82 -3.28
C TRP A 140 -0.10 3.07 -4.58
N SER A 141 -0.81 3.53 -5.60
CA SER A 141 -0.27 3.82 -6.93
C SER A 141 0.01 5.32 -7.12
N CYS A 142 0.90 5.63 -8.04
CA CYS A 142 1.12 6.99 -8.55
C CYS A 142 0.38 7.27 -9.87
N CYS A 143 -0.44 6.32 -10.36
CA CYS A 143 -1.29 6.54 -11.52
C CYS A 143 -2.64 7.17 -11.14
N SER A 144 -3.41 7.61 -12.13
CA SER A 144 -4.78 8.09 -11.94
C SER A 144 -5.70 6.98 -11.45
N ARG A 145 -6.80 7.37 -10.79
CA ARG A 145 -7.87 6.46 -10.34
C ARG A 145 -8.38 5.58 -11.47
N ASN A 146 -8.63 6.16 -12.65
CA ASN A 146 -9.12 5.42 -13.81
C ASN A 146 -8.10 4.37 -14.29
N THR A 147 -6.81 4.73 -14.34
CA THR A 147 -5.77 3.77 -14.71
C THR A 147 -5.64 2.64 -13.68
N LEU A 148 -5.70 2.97 -12.39
CA LEU A 148 -5.67 1.97 -11.31
C LEU A 148 -6.89 1.04 -11.38
N TRP A 149 -8.06 1.63 -11.66
CA TRP A 149 -9.31 0.92 -11.87
C TRP A 149 -9.16 -0.08 -13.02
N ASP A 150 -8.62 0.33 -14.16
CA ASP A 150 -8.43 -0.56 -15.30
C ASP A 150 -7.46 -1.70 -14.97
N TYR A 151 -6.36 -1.43 -14.27
CA TYR A 151 -5.38 -2.45 -13.86
C TYR A 151 -5.97 -3.57 -12.99
N ARG A 152 -7.07 -3.32 -12.27
CA ARG A 152 -7.63 -4.29 -11.32
C ARG A 152 -7.99 -5.62 -11.97
N HIS A 153 -8.59 -5.58 -13.16
CA HIS A 153 -9.10 -6.75 -13.86
C HIS A 153 -7.98 -7.65 -14.39
N TYR A 154 -6.79 -7.08 -14.54
CA TYR A 154 -5.62 -7.79 -15.05
C TYR A 154 -4.75 -8.33 -13.92
N LEU A 155 -4.69 -7.62 -12.79
CA LEU A 155 -3.84 -7.97 -11.67
C LEU A 155 -4.49 -8.94 -10.68
N PHE A 156 -5.79 -8.81 -10.44
CA PHE A 156 -6.44 -9.43 -9.27
C PHE A 156 -7.74 -10.12 -9.64
N SER A 157 -8.07 -11.20 -8.92
CA SER A 157 -9.45 -11.67 -8.91
C SER A 157 -10.35 -10.68 -8.16
N GLY A 158 -11.65 -10.67 -8.46
CA GLY A 158 -12.60 -9.81 -7.73
C GLY A 158 -12.58 -10.05 -6.21
N GLU A 159 -12.39 -11.31 -5.78
CA GLU A 159 -12.24 -11.66 -4.37
C GLU A 159 -10.98 -11.06 -3.75
N GLN A 160 -9.83 -11.14 -4.44
CA GLN A 160 -8.58 -10.54 -3.97
C GLN A 160 -8.71 -9.01 -3.88
N TYR A 161 -9.28 -8.39 -4.91
CA TYR A 161 -9.43 -6.93 -4.99
C TYR A 161 -10.27 -6.36 -3.84
N ASN A 162 -11.33 -7.07 -3.46
CA ASN A 162 -12.23 -6.66 -2.37
C ASN A 162 -11.61 -6.85 -0.98
N LYS A 163 -10.54 -7.64 -0.85
CA LYS A 163 -9.83 -7.87 0.42
C LYS A 163 -8.78 -6.79 0.74
N PHE A 164 -8.43 -5.92 -0.21
CA PHE A 164 -7.51 -4.83 0.08
C PHE A 164 -8.10 -3.85 1.10
N LEU A 165 -7.28 -3.44 2.07
CA LEU A 165 -7.64 -2.46 3.10
C LEU A 165 -8.00 -1.11 2.45
N PHE A 166 -7.14 -0.64 1.54
CA PHE A 166 -7.41 0.52 0.71
C PHE A 166 -6.76 0.41 -0.67
N ARG A 167 -7.26 1.23 -1.62
CA ARG A 167 -6.72 1.36 -2.99
C ARG A 167 -6.50 2.83 -3.31
N TRP A 168 -5.31 3.33 -3.04
CA TRP A 168 -4.97 4.73 -3.25
C TRP A 168 -4.32 4.97 -4.62
N ASP A 169 -4.76 6.05 -5.26
CA ASP A 169 -4.18 6.60 -6.48
C ASP A 169 -3.29 7.82 -6.16
N TYR A 170 -2.78 8.48 -7.20
CA TYR A 170 -1.87 9.61 -7.03
C TYR A 170 -2.43 10.77 -6.21
N ASN A 171 -3.76 10.93 -6.10
CA ASN A 171 -4.37 12.00 -5.32
C ASN A 171 -4.10 11.88 -3.82
N LYS A 172 -3.72 10.69 -3.34
CA LYS A 172 -3.31 10.46 -1.95
C LYS A 172 -1.80 10.59 -1.75
N ALA A 173 -1.02 10.66 -2.83
CA ALA A 173 0.41 10.96 -2.75
C ALA A 173 0.65 12.44 -2.47
N LEU A 174 1.78 12.76 -1.85
CA LEU A 174 2.22 14.14 -1.64
C LEU A 174 2.97 14.62 -2.88
N ASP A 175 2.45 15.63 -3.55
CA ASP A 175 3.15 16.31 -4.63
C ASP A 175 4.18 17.31 -4.05
N THR A 176 5.45 17.09 -4.33
CA THR A 176 6.55 17.99 -3.93
C THR A 176 6.56 19.29 -4.72
N LYS A 177 5.75 19.39 -5.79
CA LYS A 177 5.74 20.44 -6.82
C LYS A 177 7.00 20.46 -7.68
N GLU A 178 7.96 19.59 -7.41
CA GLU A 178 9.13 19.37 -8.23
C GLU A 178 8.80 18.43 -9.37
N LYS A 179 9.48 18.64 -10.50
CA LYS A 179 9.33 17.82 -11.70
C LYS A 179 10.70 17.39 -12.16
N TRP A 180 10.77 16.18 -12.70
CA TRP A 180 11.95 15.70 -13.40
C TRP A 180 11.58 15.33 -14.84
N THR A 181 12.56 15.45 -15.73
CA THR A 181 12.37 15.13 -17.14
C THR A 181 12.81 13.71 -17.39
N ARG A 182 11.91 12.88 -17.92
CA ARG A 182 12.21 11.54 -18.41
C ARG A 182 11.59 11.38 -19.79
N ASP A 183 12.37 11.00 -20.79
CA ASP A 183 11.89 10.76 -22.16
C ASP A 183 11.05 11.94 -22.72
N ASN A 184 11.54 13.18 -22.52
CA ASN A 184 10.85 14.43 -22.86
C ASN A 184 9.49 14.65 -22.18
N ARG A 185 9.18 13.90 -21.12
CA ARG A 185 7.99 14.06 -20.28
C ARG A 185 8.39 14.62 -18.92
N GLN A 186 7.62 15.62 -18.47
CA GLN A 186 7.72 16.11 -17.10
C GLN A 186 6.94 15.17 -16.18
N ILE A 187 7.62 14.58 -15.21
CA ILE A 187 7.03 13.69 -14.21
C ILE A 187 7.09 14.38 -12.85
N SER A 188 5.94 14.52 -12.18
CA SER A 188 5.90 15.05 -10.82
C SER A 188 6.59 14.10 -9.84
N LEU A 189 7.38 14.66 -8.93
CA LEU A 189 7.99 13.92 -7.84
C LEU A 189 6.96 13.74 -6.72
N LEU A 190 6.30 12.58 -6.73
CA LEU A 190 5.30 12.19 -5.74
C LEU A 190 5.93 11.40 -4.60
N LEU A 191 5.60 11.73 -3.37
CA LEU A 191 5.98 10.99 -2.16
C LEU A 191 4.79 10.21 -1.60
N LYS A 192 5.07 9.11 -0.88
CA LYS A 192 4.07 8.27 -0.20
C LYS A 192 4.29 8.32 1.32
N PRO A 193 3.93 9.44 1.98
CA PRO A 193 4.16 9.61 3.42
C PRO A 193 3.23 8.69 4.23
N LEU A 194 3.80 7.67 4.88
CA LEU A 194 3.07 6.71 5.69
C LEU A 194 2.32 7.35 6.87
N LYS A 195 2.73 8.55 7.30
CA LYS A 195 2.01 9.31 8.32
C LYS A 195 0.54 9.54 7.94
N VAL A 196 0.24 9.79 6.66
CA VAL A 196 -1.14 9.99 6.17
C VAL A 196 -1.95 8.69 6.28
N VAL A 197 -1.30 7.53 6.11
CA VAL A 197 -1.91 6.22 6.33
C VAL A 197 -2.22 6.04 7.81
N TRP A 198 -1.26 6.33 8.70
CA TRP A 198 -1.45 6.14 10.15
C TRP A 198 -2.46 7.10 10.77
N GLU A 199 -2.64 8.28 10.17
CA GLU A 199 -3.70 9.21 10.55
C GLU A 199 -5.10 8.66 10.22
N ARG A 200 -5.26 7.97 9.07
CA ARG A 200 -6.55 7.35 8.68
C ARG A 200 -6.77 5.96 9.31
N TYR A 201 -5.70 5.20 9.50
CA TYR A 201 -5.72 3.83 10.02
C TYR A 201 -4.81 3.72 11.27
N PRO A 202 -5.32 4.14 12.45
CA PRO A 202 -4.52 4.27 13.68
C PRO A 202 -4.05 2.94 14.29
N ASP A 203 -4.55 1.81 13.80
CA ASP A 203 -4.06 0.46 14.16
C ASP A 203 -2.62 0.21 13.61
N PHE A 204 -2.16 1.05 12.69
CA PHE A 204 -0.86 0.94 12.03
C PHE A 204 0.10 2.08 12.39
N ASN A 205 1.40 1.76 12.36
CA ASN A 205 2.51 2.67 12.63
C ASN A 205 3.80 2.12 12.00
N ALA A 206 4.94 2.79 12.25
CA ALA A 206 6.24 2.42 11.70
C ALA A 206 6.71 0.98 12.04
N ARG A 207 6.22 0.36 13.13
CA ARG A 207 6.66 -0.98 13.55
C ARG A 207 5.88 -2.12 12.89
N ASN A 208 4.72 -1.83 12.30
CA ASN A 208 3.86 -2.83 11.69
C ASN A 208 3.38 -2.42 10.29
N THR A 209 4.04 -1.46 9.64
CA THR A 209 3.73 -1.02 8.27
C THR A 209 4.97 -1.14 7.40
N LEU A 210 4.80 -1.68 6.19
CA LEU A 210 5.86 -1.76 5.19
C LEU A 210 5.36 -1.27 3.84
N LEU A 211 6.09 -0.34 3.23
CA LEU A 211 5.88 0.11 1.85
C LEU A 211 6.82 -0.65 0.92
N VAL A 212 6.27 -1.30 -0.10
CA VAL A 212 7.05 -1.90 -1.19
C VAL A 212 6.85 -1.04 -2.42
N ASP A 213 7.90 -0.35 -2.85
CA ASP A 213 7.88 0.56 -3.98
C ASP A 213 9.16 0.38 -4.78
N VAL A 214 9.10 0.49 -6.11
CA VAL A 214 10.33 0.37 -6.92
C VAL A 214 11.18 1.64 -6.89
N ASN A 215 10.65 2.75 -6.37
CA ASN A 215 11.32 4.05 -6.33
C ASN A 215 11.63 4.47 -4.88
N PRO A 216 12.89 4.34 -4.42
CA PRO A 216 13.29 4.69 -3.06
C PRO A 216 12.92 6.10 -2.62
N TYR A 217 13.03 7.08 -3.53
CA TYR A 217 12.75 8.47 -3.22
C TYR A 217 11.31 8.69 -2.74
N ARG A 218 10.34 7.86 -3.15
CA ARG A 218 8.94 8.01 -2.75
C ARG A 218 8.72 7.75 -1.27
N ALA A 219 9.62 7.00 -0.64
CA ALA A 219 9.60 6.71 0.79
C ALA A 219 10.49 7.67 1.61
N SER A 220 11.09 8.69 0.99
CA SER A 220 12.04 9.60 1.67
C SER A 220 11.48 10.35 2.88
N ALA A 221 10.16 10.54 2.95
CA ALA A 221 9.48 11.16 4.09
C ALA A 221 9.15 10.16 5.22
N ASN A 222 9.50 8.88 5.08
CA ASN A 222 9.12 7.82 6.01
C ASN A 222 10.27 7.47 6.97
N PRO A 223 9.96 6.96 8.18
CA PRO A 223 10.98 6.45 9.08
C PRO A 223 11.81 5.33 8.46
N GLU A 224 13.04 5.17 8.94
CA GLU A 224 13.92 4.08 8.51
C GLU A 224 13.27 2.69 8.70
N ASN A 225 13.67 1.74 7.86
CA ASN A 225 13.20 0.34 7.89
C ASN A 225 11.69 0.16 7.64
N THR A 226 11.01 1.14 7.03
CA THR A 226 9.60 1.04 6.61
C THR A 226 9.41 0.83 5.11
N GLY A 227 10.51 0.70 4.34
CA GLY A 227 10.48 0.55 2.89
C GLY A 227 11.30 -0.66 2.40
N ILE A 228 10.80 -1.36 1.38
CA ILE A 228 11.55 -2.32 0.56
C ILE A 228 11.50 -1.86 -0.89
N PHE A 229 12.66 -1.85 -1.55
CA PHE A 229 12.79 -1.34 -2.90
C PHE A 229 13.30 -2.42 -3.87
N PRO A 230 12.40 -3.26 -4.41
CA PRO A 230 12.77 -4.30 -5.35
C PRO A 230 13.06 -3.71 -6.73
N MET A 231 13.78 -4.48 -7.56
CA MET A 231 13.95 -4.14 -8.97
C MET A 231 12.60 -4.11 -9.69
N SER A 232 12.50 -3.16 -10.63
CA SER A 232 11.34 -3.03 -11.51
C SER A 232 11.12 -4.30 -12.34
N CYS A 233 9.86 -4.65 -12.55
CA CYS A 233 9.44 -5.78 -13.38
C CYS A 233 9.73 -5.59 -14.88
N ARG A 234 10.21 -4.42 -15.32
CA ARG A 234 10.79 -4.23 -16.67
C ARG A 234 12.12 -5.00 -16.85
N GLY A 235 12.71 -5.50 -15.76
CA GLY A 235 14.10 -5.95 -15.72
C GLY A 235 15.06 -4.75 -15.56
N PRO A 236 16.39 -4.98 -15.49
CA PRO A 236 17.34 -3.88 -15.43
C PRO A 236 17.30 -3.13 -16.77
N ALA A 237 16.57 -2.02 -16.79
CA ALA A 237 16.92 -0.91 -17.65
C ALA A 237 18.13 -0.28 -16.97
N TRP A 238 19.33 -0.67 -17.39
CA TRP A 238 20.53 0.04 -17.00
C TRP A 238 20.49 1.43 -17.66
N ASP A 239 20.70 2.43 -16.79
CA ASP A 239 21.01 3.85 -17.00
C ASP A 239 19.96 4.77 -17.66
#